data_AF-A0AB40C8N7-F1
#
_entry.id   AF-A0AB40C8N7-F1
#
_cell.length_a   1.000
_cell.length_b   1.000
_cell.length_c   1.000
_cell.angle_alpha   90.00
_cell.angle_beta   90.00
_cell.angle_gamma   90.00
#
_symmetry.space_group_name_H-M   'P 1'
#
loop_
_entity.id
_entity.type
_entity.pdbx_description
1 polymer ?
#
loop_
_entity_poly.entity_id
_entity_poly.type
_entity_poly.pdbx_seq_one_letter_code
_entity_poly.pdbx_strand_id
1 'polypeptide(L)'
;MPASTCTSTTIRRKRSSESTTTIMQLINNEDNERMDPARKKQCSIILKKLMNHTSVLLQKHLDLRRIERKLDCKAYPTTSRFAADVKQTLVNAIQNHPSTHEVHIKAKELSNIFDVSWKTRNKWWIDMPESQPEKKQKVAIVNKNLLSKAKEAKQGLQTLKTCKAVDLLLQFLKML
;
A
#
# COMPACT_ATOMS: atom_id res chain seq x y z
N MET A 1 16.43 -1.15 -55.51
CA MET A 1 15.10 -1.07 -56.15
C MET A 1 14.06 -1.49 -55.10
N PRO A 2 12.93 -0.80 -54.98
CA PRO A 2 12.86 0.52 -54.37
C PRO A 2 11.76 0.63 -53.29
N ALA A 3 11.73 1.83 -52.71
CA ALA A 3 10.75 2.38 -51.80
C ALA A 3 9.27 2.06 -52.11
N SER A 4 8.48 1.96 -51.04
CA SER A 4 7.09 2.41 -51.03
C SER A 4 6.88 3.35 -49.83
N THR A 5 6.82 4.61 -50.21
CA THR A 5 6.50 5.84 -49.48
C THR A 5 5.18 5.81 -48.72
N CYS A 6 5.09 6.61 -47.65
CA CYS A 6 3.95 7.52 -47.51
C CYS A 6 4.43 8.86 -46.93
N THR A 7 4.21 9.91 -47.70
CA THR A 7 4.66 11.29 -47.50
C THR A 7 3.63 12.15 -46.77
N SER A 8 4.14 13.26 -46.22
CA SER A 8 3.46 14.56 -46.01
C SER A 8 2.55 14.71 -44.79
N THR A 9 2.43 15.85 -44.08
CA THR A 9 3.07 17.18 -44.10
C THR A 9 2.42 17.98 -42.94
N THR A 10 3.25 18.64 -42.10
CA THR A 10 3.03 19.99 -41.49
C THR A 10 2.00 20.26 -40.37
N ILE A 11 2.58 20.65 -39.20
CA ILE A 11 2.24 21.74 -38.24
C ILE A 11 0.82 21.83 -37.65
N ARG A 12 0.71 21.68 -36.30
CA ARG A 12 0.02 22.67 -35.42
C ARG A 12 0.25 22.46 -33.91
N ARG A 13 0.88 23.46 -33.29
CA ARG A 13 0.64 24.09 -31.96
C ARG A 13 0.74 23.25 -30.65
N LYS A 14 1.76 23.60 -29.86
CA LYS A 14 1.90 23.55 -28.39
C LYS A 14 0.58 23.65 -27.60
N ARG A 15 0.37 22.76 -26.62
CA ARG A 15 0.25 23.09 -25.17
C ARG A 15 -0.18 21.88 -24.33
N SER A 16 0.62 21.60 -23.30
CA SER A 16 0.14 21.26 -21.95
C SER A 16 -0.77 20.03 -21.79
N SER A 17 -0.21 18.82 -21.90
CA SER A 17 -0.84 17.63 -21.32
C SER A 17 0.14 16.60 -20.73
N GLU A 18 1.45 16.81 -20.83
CA GLU A 18 2.46 15.89 -20.26
C GLU A 18 2.58 15.98 -18.73
N SER A 19 2.12 17.07 -18.11
CA SER A 19 2.22 17.24 -16.66
C SER A 19 1.09 16.58 -15.87
N THR A 20 -0.06 16.30 -16.48
CA THR A 20 -1.23 15.76 -15.74
C THR A 20 -1.18 14.24 -15.61
N THR A 21 -0.63 13.53 -16.60
CA THR A 21 -0.50 12.06 -16.56
C THR A 21 0.52 11.62 -15.52
N THR A 22 1.65 12.32 -15.40
CA THR A 22 2.69 12.03 -14.41
C THR A 22 2.23 12.34 -12.99
N ILE A 23 1.49 13.43 -12.77
CA ILE A 23 0.95 13.77 -11.43
C ILE A 23 -0.18 12.79 -11.03
N MET A 24 -0.99 12.31 -11.96
CA MET A 24 -2.03 11.30 -11.69
C MET A 24 -1.46 9.88 -11.49
N GLN A 25 -0.29 9.58 -12.07
CA GLN A 25 0.43 8.31 -11.87
C GLN A 25 1.24 8.29 -10.57
N LEU A 26 1.71 9.44 -10.08
CA LEU A 26 2.46 9.52 -8.82
C LEU A 26 1.57 9.51 -7.56
N ILE A 27 0.28 9.82 -7.70
CA ILE A 27 -0.67 9.84 -6.57
C ILE A 27 -1.34 8.46 -6.36
N ASN A 28 -1.35 7.59 -7.37
CA ASN A 28 -1.98 6.28 -7.29
C ASN A 28 -0.94 5.16 -7.45
N ASN A 29 -0.64 4.49 -6.32
CA ASN A 29 -0.25 3.06 -6.22
C ASN A 29 1.16 2.66 -5.75
N GLU A 30 1.83 3.39 -4.85
CA GLU A 30 2.97 2.82 -4.09
C GLU A 30 2.79 2.74 -2.56
N ASP A 31 1.73 3.33 -2.02
CA ASP A 31 1.34 3.20 -0.60
C ASP A 31 0.20 2.18 -0.42
N ASN A 32 0.24 1.09 -1.18
CA ASN A 32 -0.63 -0.07 -0.92
C ASN A 32 -0.09 -0.81 0.31
N GLU A 33 -0.56 -0.41 1.51
CA GLU A 33 -0.54 -1.15 2.78
C GLU A 33 0.62 -2.15 2.93
N ARG A 34 1.86 -1.67 2.80
CA ARG A 34 3.03 -2.51 3.01
C ARG A 34 3.15 -2.78 4.50
N MET A 35 3.35 -4.04 4.89
CA MET A 35 3.58 -4.41 6.28
C MET A 35 4.68 -3.53 6.89
N ASP A 36 4.37 -2.91 8.04
CA ASP A 36 5.28 -2.03 8.76
C ASP A 36 6.69 -2.65 8.92
N PRO A 37 7.78 -1.88 8.76
CA PRO A 37 9.14 -2.40 8.84
C PRO A 37 9.47 -3.14 10.15
N ALA A 38 8.94 -2.70 11.30
CA ALA A 38 9.16 -3.40 12.56
C ALA A 38 8.44 -4.75 12.56
N ARG A 39 7.19 -4.80 12.07
CA ARG A 39 6.44 -6.05 11.88
C ARG A 39 7.16 -6.99 10.90
N LYS A 40 7.66 -6.49 9.77
CA LYS A 40 8.48 -7.27 8.81
C LYS A 40 9.72 -7.84 9.48
N LYS A 41 10.43 -7.03 10.27
CA LYS A 41 11.62 -7.48 11.02
C LYS A 41 11.26 -8.64 11.96
N GLN A 42 10.12 -8.56 12.65
CA GLN A 42 9.67 -9.65 13.52
C GLN A 42 9.33 -10.93 12.74
N CYS A 43 8.59 -10.82 11.63
CA CYS A 43 8.33 -11.97 10.74
C CYS A 43 9.63 -12.62 10.24
N SER A 44 10.63 -11.81 9.88
CA SER A 44 11.94 -12.30 9.46
C SER A 44 12.65 -13.08 10.56
N ILE A 45 12.59 -12.61 11.82
CA ILE A 45 13.22 -13.35 12.94
C ILE A 45 12.51 -14.70 13.18
N ILE A 46 11.18 -14.75 13.07
CA ILE A 46 10.43 -16.01 13.18
C ILE A 46 10.82 -16.96 12.05
N LEU A 47 10.86 -16.48 10.81
CA LEU A 47 11.22 -17.31 9.65
C LEU A 47 12.64 -17.85 9.76
N LYS A 48 13.61 -17.01 10.12
CA LYS A 48 15.00 -17.42 10.34
C LYS A 48 15.11 -18.49 11.43
N LYS A 49 14.33 -18.37 12.50
CA LYS A 49 14.28 -19.41 13.54
C LYS A 49 13.83 -20.75 12.95
N LEU A 50 12.76 -20.78 12.14
CA LEU A 50 12.33 -22.01 11.47
C LEU A 50 13.42 -22.58 10.55
N MET A 51 14.03 -21.72 9.74
CA MET A 51 15.07 -22.12 8.79
C MET A 51 16.30 -22.71 9.50
N ASN A 52 16.70 -22.16 10.65
CA ASN A 52 17.81 -22.68 11.46
C ASN A 52 17.54 -24.07 12.03
N HIS A 53 16.26 -24.44 12.23
CA HIS A 53 15.90 -25.78 12.66
C HIS A 53 15.86 -26.79 11.50
N THR A 54 16.13 -26.40 10.25
CA THR A 54 16.00 -27.25 9.05
C THR A 54 17.23 -27.23 8.15
N SER A 55 17.46 -28.32 7.42
CA SER A 55 18.47 -28.35 6.37
C SER A 55 18.02 -27.58 5.13
N VAL A 56 18.97 -27.11 4.31
CA VAL A 56 18.71 -26.37 3.07
C VAL A 56 17.81 -27.13 2.09
N LEU A 57 17.96 -28.47 2.03
CA LEU A 57 17.14 -29.33 1.18
C LEU A 57 15.68 -29.35 1.67
N LEU A 58 15.46 -29.54 2.98
CA LEU A 58 14.12 -29.54 3.56
C LEU A 58 13.44 -28.17 3.43
N GLN A 59 14.19 -27.07 3.53
CA GLN A 59 13.64 -25.72 3.30
C GLN A 59 13.02 -25.55 1.91
N LYS A 60 13.57 -26.22 0.89
CA LYS A 60 13.04 -26.19 -0.47
C LYS A 60 11.73 -26.99 -0.57
N HIS A 61 11.66 -28.17 0.05
CA HIS A 61 10.44 -28.99 0.09
C HIS A 61 9.30 -28.36 0.90
N LEU A 62 9.67 -27.57 1.92
CA LEU A 62 8.74 -26.84 2.77
C LEU A 62 8.47 -25.42 2.26
N ASP A 63 8.85 -25.07 1.03
CA ASP A 63 8.70 -23.73 0.42
C ASP A 63 9.08 -22.53 1.33
N LEU A 64 9.94 -22.72 2.33
CA LEU A 64 10.30 -21.67 3.29
C LEU A 64 11.08 -20.54 2.60
N ARG A 65 11.89 -20.89 1.58
CA ARG A 65 12.57 -19.93 0.70
C ARG A 65 11.60 -19.08 -0.11
N ARG A 66 10.45 -19.62 -0.50
CA ARG A 66 9.40 -18.86 -1.21
C ARG A 66 8.81 -17.81 -0.27
N ILE A 67 8.55 -18.18 0.98
CA ILE A 67 8.04 -17.28 2.01
C ILE A 67 9.08 -16.19 2.33
N GLU A 68 10.35 -16.54 2.43
CA GLU A 68 11.46 -15.59 2.61
C GLU A 68 11.49 -14.55 1.50
N ARG A 69 11.48 -15.00 0.23
CA ARG A 69 11.44 -14.10 -0.92
C ARG A 69 10.20 -13.21 -0.92
N LYS A 70 9.01 -13.76 -0.62
CA LYS A 70 7.77 -12.97 -0.52
C LYS A 70 7.87 -11.90 0.57
N LEU A 71 8.49 -12.23 1.70
CA LEU A 71 8.72 -11.28 2.79
C LEU A 71 9.71 -10.18 2.38
N ASP A 72 10.78 -10.53 1.70
CA ASP A 72 11.80 -9.58 1.23
C ASP A 72 11.25 -8.63 0.18
N CYS A 73 10.47 -9.14 -0.79
CA CYS A 73 9.77 -8.38 -1.80
C CYS A 73 8.59 -7.55 -1.27
N LYS A 74 8.36 -7.49 0.05
CA LYS A 74 7.25 -6.77 0.69
C LYS A 74 5.87 -7.20 0.15
N ALA A 75 5.74 -8.48 -0.24
CA ALA A 75 4.52 -9.02 -0.84
C ALA A 75 3.46 -9.43 0.20
N TYR A 76 3.76 -9.29 1.50
CA TYR A 76 2.79 -9.49 2.57
C TYR A 76 2.26 -8.12 3.04
N PRO A 77 0.94 -7.87 2.95
CA PRO A 77 0.35 -6.64 3.46
C PRO A 77 0.26 -6.64 4.99
N THR A 78 0.03 -7.80 5.60
CA THR A 78 -0.10 -7.95 7.05
C THR A 78 0.67 -9.15 7.59
N THR A 79 0.97 -9.13 8.88
CA THR A 79 1.59 -10.24 9.63
C THR A 79 0.74 -11.51 9.59
N SER A 80 -0.59 -11.36 9.58
CA SER A 80 -1.53 -12.48 9.48
C SER A 80 -1.39 -13.23 8.16
N ARG A 81 -1.24 -12.51 7.02
CA ARG A 81 -1.00 -13.14 5.71
C ARG A 81 0.31 -13.93 5.67
N PHE A 82 1.36 -13.42 6.32
CA PHE A 82 2.62 -14.14 6.49
C PHE A 82 2.41 -15.44 7.31
N ALA A 83 1.72 -15.34 8.45
CA ALA A 83 1.48 -16.50 9.31
C ALA A 83 0.63 -17.59 8.64
N ALA A 84 -0.41 -17.18 7.90
CA ALA A 84 -1.25 -18.08 7.13
C ALA A 84 -0.42 -18.87 6.11
N ASP A 85 0.46 -18.20 5.35
CA ASP A 85 1.33 -18.86 4.37
C ASP A 85 2.31 -19.86 5.01
N VAL A 86 2.92 -19.51 6.15
CA VAL A 86 3.79 -20.43 6.90
C VAL A 86 3.02 -21.67 7.32
N LYS A 87 1.88 -21.49 8.00
CA LYS A 87 1.04 -22.60 8.45
C LYS A 87 0.58 -23.48 7.29
N GLN A 88 0.09 -22.88 6.21
CA GLN A 88 -0.39 -23.61 5.05
C GLN A 88 0.70 -24.49 4.45
N THR A 89 1.91 -23.96 4.36
CA THR A 89 3.03 -24.69 3.76
C THR A 89 3.43 -25.90 4.61
N LEU A 90 3.42 -25.76 5.94
CA LEU A 90 3.67 -26.87 6.86
C LEU A 90 2.54 -27.91 6.80
N VAL A 91 1.28 -27.48 6.75
CA VAL A 91 0.12 -28.39 6.62
C VAL A 91 0.19 -29.17 5.30
N ASN A 92 0.48 -28.51 4.19
CA ASN A 92 0.64 -29.16 2.89
C ASN A 92 1.77 -30.21 2.94
N ALA A 93 2.88 -29.91 3.60
CA ALA A 93 3.99 -30.84 3.75
C ALA A 93 3.60 -32.08 4.56
N ILE A 94 2.82 -31.91 5.63
CA ILE A 94 2.30 -33.03 6.45
C ILE A 94 1.30 -33.88 5.67
N GLN A 95 0.43 -33.26 4.86
CA GLN A 95 -0.61 -33.96 4.10
C GLN A 95 -0.05 -34.73 2.89
N ASN A 96 0.94 -34.16 2.21
CA ASN A 96 1.47 -34.74 0.98
C ASN A 96 2.54 -35.82 1.21
N HIS A 97 3.04 -35.96 2.45
CA HIS A 97 4.10 -36.91 2.77
C HIS A 97 3.65 -37.85 3.90
N PRO A 98 3.94 -39.17 3.80
CA PRO A 98 3.62 -40.13 4.86
C PRO A 98 4.40 -39.84 6.15
N SER A 99 3.89 -40.33 7.29
CA SER A 99 4.44 -40.04 8.62
C SER A 99 5.87 -40.50 8.86
N THR A 100 6.37 -41.45 8.05
CA THR A 100 7.75 -41.95 8.08
C THR A 100 8.72 -41.06 7.32
N HIS A 101 8.23 -40.14 6.48
CA HIS A 101 9.08 -39.29 5.64
C HIS A 101 9.65 -38.12 6.45
N GLU A 102 10.92 -37.78 6.22
CA GLU A 102 11.61 -36.71 6.95
C GLU A 102 10.89 -35.36 6.86
N VAL A 103 10.37 -35.02 5.67
CA VAL A 103 9.59 -33.78 5.46
C VAL A 103 8.35 -33.74 6.37
N HIS A 104 7.66 -34.85 6.57
CA HIS A 104 6.49 -34.91 7.46
C HIS A 104 6.89 -34.66 8.91
N ILE A 105 7.88 -35.43 9.39
CA ILE A 105 8.38 -35.33 10.77
C ILE A 105 8.84 -33.89 11.04
N LYS A 106 9.60 -33.32 10.11
CA LYS A 106 10.13 -31.97 10.24
C LYS A 106 9.07 -30.89 10.15
N ALA A 107 8.09 -31.02 9.25
CA ALA A 107 6.98 -30.07 9.17
C ALA A 107 6.18 -30.02 10.48
N LYS A 108 5.96 -31.18 11.11
CA LYS A 108 5.28 -31.27 12.41
C LYS A 108 6.07 -30.58 13.53
N GLU A 109 7.38 -30.81 13.60
CA GLU A 109 8.27 -30.12 14.55
C GLU A 109 8.25 -28.60 14.35
N LEU A 110 8.34 -28.14 13.10
CA LEU A 110 8.32 -26.72 12.76
C LEU A 110 6.98 -26.05 13.06
N SER A 111 5.87 -26.77 12.93
CA SER A 111 4.55 -26.26 13.31
C SER A 111 4.53 -25.88 14.79
N ASN A 112 5.09 -26.73 15.65
CA ASN A 112 5.19 -26.46 17.08
C ASN A 112 6.11 -25.27 17.37
N ILE A 113 7.29 -25.23 16.74
CA ILE A 113 8.25 -24.12 16.89
C ILE A 113 7.62 -22.81 16.43
N PHE A 114 6.88 -22.83 15.33
CA PHE A 114 6.17 -21.67 14.80
C PHE A 114 5.08 -21.22 15.76
N ASP A 115 4.20 -22.09 16.24
CA ASP A 115 3.08 -21.69 17.11
C ASP A 115 3.56 -21.08 18.42
N VAL A 116 4.60 -21.66 19.04
CA VAL A 116 5.22 -21.08 20.25
C VAL A 116 5.85 -19.73 19.92
N SER A 117 6.70 -19.69 18.87
CA SER A 117 7.41 -18.47 18.48
C SER A 117 6.49 -17.38 17.96
N TRP A 118 5.32 -17.73 17.43
CA TRP A 118 4.28 -16.81 16.99
C TRP A 118 3.58 -16.26 18.22
N LYS A 119 3.01 -17.09 19.10
CA LYS A 119 2.29 -16.67 20.31
C LYS A 119 3.11 -15.77 21.24
N THR A 120 4.34 -16.17 21.57
CA THR A 120 5.22 -15.41 22.50
C THR A 120 5.47 -13.99 22.01
N ARG A 121 5.54 -13.83 20.69
CA ARG A 121 5.91 -12.60 20.01
C ARG A 121 4.66 -11.77 19.64
N ASN A 122 3.58 -12.43 19.22
CA ASN A 122 2.27 -11.86 18.90
C ASN A 122 1.73 -10.97 20.03
N LYS A 123 1.91 -11.41 21.28
CA LYS A 123 1.52 -10.70 22.51
C LYS A 123 2.09 -9.27 22.61
N TRP A 124 3.16 -8.96 21.87
CA TRP A 124 3.84 -7.66 21.95
C TRP A 124 3.52 -6.70 20.80
N TRP A 125 2.90 -7.14 19.70
CA TRP A 125 2.69 -6.29 18.52
C TRP A 125 1.42 -6.53 17.70
N ILE A 126 0.68 -7.62 17.93
CA ILE A 126 -0.64 -7.84 17.31
C ILE A 126 -1.77 -7.31 18.20
N ASP A 127 -1.58 -7.28 19.53
CA ASP A 127 -2.49 -6.60 20.45
C ASP A 127 -2.33 -5.06 20.41
N MET A 128 -1.28 -4.57 19.74
CA MET A 128 -1.24 -3.19 19.26
C MET A 128 -2.17 -3.12 18.05
N PRO A 129 -3.25 -2.31 18.08
CA PRO A 129 -4.18 -2.25 16.95
C PRO A 129 -3.36 -2.02 15.69
N GLU A 130 -3.51 -2.94 14.73
CA GLU A 130 -3.13 -2.67 13.34
C GLU A 130 -3.76 -1.32 13.06
N SER A 131 -2.91 -0.29 12.94
CA SER A 131 -3.38 1.07 12.78
C SER A 131 -4.29 1.06 11.57
N GLN A 132 -5.59 1.05 11.86
CA GLN A 132 -6.60 1.47 10.92
C GLN A 132 -6.08 2.78 10.33
N PRO A 133 -6.27 3.05 9.03
CA PRO A 133 -5.67 4.22 8.40
C PRO A 133 -6.20 5.53 9.03
N GLU A 134 -5.59 5.95 10.14
CA GLU A 134 -5.86 7.17 10.90
C GLU A 134 -5.34 8.42 10.18
N LYS A 135 -5.24 8.34 8.86
CA LYS A 135 -4.99 9.49 7.98
C LYS A 135 -6.15 9.83 7.06
N LYS A 136 -7.31 9.16 7.17
CA LYS A 136 -8.54 9.63 6.50
C LYS A 136 -9.34 10.66 7.31
N GLN A 137 -9.20 10.68 8.64
CA GLN A 137 -10.02 11.56 9.47
C GLN A 137 -9.49 13.01 9.52
N LYS A 138 -8.17 13.21 9.64
CA LYS A 138 -7.59 14.57 9.59
C LYS A 138 -7.73 15.21 8.21
N VAL A 139 -7.56 14.46 7.11
CA VAL A 139 -7.71 14.98 5.75
C VAL A 139 -9.18 15.29 5.43
N ALA A 140 -10.13 14.47 5.89
CA ALA A 140 -11.56 14.76 5.72
C ALA A 140 -12.01 16.00 6.51
N ILE A 141 -11.52 16.20 7.74
CA ILE A 141 -11.82 17.39 8.55
C ILE A 141 -11.19 18.64 7.93
N VAL A 142 -9.92 18.57 7.50
CA VAL A 142 -9.23 19.69 6.83
C VAL A 142 -9.90 20.03 5.50
N ASN A 143 -10.28 19.04 4.69
CA ASN A 143 -10.99 19.27 3.43
C ASN A 143 -12.38 19.86 3.65
N LYS A 144 -13.13 19.43 4.69
CA LYS A 144 -14.43 20.03 5.04
C LYS A 144 -14.28 21.49 5.47
N ASN A 145 -13.27 21.82 6.27
CA ASN A 145 -13.01 23.18 6.75
C ASN A 145 -12.52 24.12 5.63
N LEU A 146 -11.75 23.61 4.67
CA LEU A 146 -11.37 24.38 3.47
C LEU A 146 -12.59 24.63 2.57
N LEU A 147 -13.48 23.65 2.43
CA LEU A 147 -14.67 23.78 1.60
C LEU A 147 -15.70 24.75 2.21
N SER A 148 -15.85 24.80 3.54
CA SER A 148 -16.70 25.78 4.20
C SER A 148 -16.16 27.21 4.04
N LYS A 149 -14.86 27.43 4.25
CA LYS A 149 -14.21 28.74 4.03
C LYS A 149 -14.32 29.23 2.58
N ALA A 150 -14.19 28.32 1.60
CA ALA A 150 -14.36 28.67 0.19
C ALA A 150 -15.81 29.05 -0.15
N LYS A 151 -16.80 28.42 0.50
CA LYS A 151 -18.22 28.77 0.34
C LYS A 151 -18.53 30.14 0.96
N GLU A 152 -18.02 30.42 2.15
CA GLU A 152 -18.17 31.72 2.82
C GLU A 152 -17.56 32.86 2.00
N ALA A 153 -16.35 32.67 1.47
CA ALA A 153 -15.71 33.67 0.59
C ALA A 153 -16.50 33.91 -0.71
N LYS A 154 -17.09 32.85 -1.30
CA LYS A 154 -17.92 32.98 -2.49
C LYS A 154 -19.23 33.72 -2.21
N GLN A 155 -19.83 33.51 -1.03
CA GLN A 155 -21.05 34.18 -0.63
C GLN A 155 -20.80 35.66 -0.31
N GLY A 156 -19.69 36.00 0.35
CA GLY A 156 -19.26 37.39 0.57
C GLY A 156 -18.98 38.14 -0.73
N LEU A 157 -18.41 37.47 -1.74
CA LEU A 157 -18.20 38.08 -3.06
C LEU A 157 -19.52 38.29 -3.82
N GLN A 158 -20.51 37.41 -3.63
CA GLN A 158 -21.84 37.59 -4.22
C GLN A 158 -22.60 38.74 -3.57
N THR A 159 -22.54 38.89 -2.25
CA THR A 159 -23.20 40.01 -1.54
C THR A 159 -22.59 41.36 -1.89
N LEU A 160 -21.26 41.43 -2.08
CA LEU A 160 -20.59 42.64 -2.55
C LEU A 160 -21.02 43.02 -3.97
N LYS A 161 -21.21 42.03 -4.86
CA LYS A 161 -21.67 42.23 -6.24
C LYS A 161 -23.13 42.66 -6.36
N THR A 162 -23.95 42.37 -5.36
CA THR A 162 -25.37 42.79 -5.33
C THR A 162 -25.58 44.06 -4.52
N CYS A 163 -24.52 44.60 -3.90
CA CYS A 163 -24.63 45.77 -3.06
C CYS A 163 -24.76 47.01 -3.93
N LYS A 164 -25.96 47.60 -3.96
CA LYS A 164 -26.28 48.83 -4.69
C LYS A 164 -25.31 49.99 -4.38
N ALA A 165 -24.67 49.99 -3.21
CA ALA A 165 -23.66 50.97 -2.84
C ALA A 165 -22.36 50.84 -3.67
N VAL A 166 -21.93 49.62 -4.00
CA VAL A 166 -20.77 49.38 -4.87
C VAL A 166 -21.10 49.75 -6.31
N ASP A 167 -22.32 49.45 -6.78
CA ASP A 167 -22.78 49.85 -8.11
C ASP A 167 -22.89 51.38 -8.25
N LEU A 168 -23.38 52.08 -7.23
CA LEU A 168 -23.40 53.55 -7.21
C LEU A 168 -21.98 54.12 -7.25
N LEU A 169 -21.05 53.61 -6.44
CA LEU A 169 -19.66 54.06 -6.44
C LEU A 169 -18.95 53.81 -7.78
N LEU A 170 -19.24 52.68 -8.44
CA LEU A 170 -18.71 52.36 -9.76
C LEU A 170 -19.31 53.24 -10.86
N GLN A 171 -20.57 53.68 -10.70
CA GLN A 171 -21.21 54.65 -11.59
C GLN A 171 -20.60 56.05 -11.41
N PHE A 172 -20.37 56.50 -10.17
CA PHE A 172 -19.73 57.79 -9.89
C PHE A 172 -18.29 57.87 -10.43
N LEU A 173 -17.50 56.80 -10.32
CA LEU A 173 -16.14 56.73 -10.89
C LEU A 173 -16.10 56.74 -12.43
N LYS A 174 -17.20 56.43 -13.11
CA LYS A 174 -17.32 56.52 -14.58
C LYS A 174 -17.80 57.89 -15.06
N MET A 175 -18.18 58.78 -14.15
CA MET A 175 -18.64 60.15 -14.45
C MET A 175 -17.57 61.23 -14.19
N LEU A 176 -16.36 60.81 -13.76
CA LEU A 176 -15.15 61.63 -13.69
C LEU A 176 -14.25 61.29 -14.89
#